data_AF-A0A4P7W0Z0-F1
#
_entry.id   AF-A0A4P7W0Z0-F1
#
_cell.length_a   1.000
_cell.length_b   1.000
_cell.length_c   1.000
_cell.angle_alpha   90.00
_cell.angle_beta   90.00
_cell.angle_gamma   90.00
#
_symmetry.space_group_name_H-M   'P 1'
#
loop_
_entity.id
_entity.type
_entity.pdbx_description
1 polymer ?
#
loop_
_entity_poly.entity_id
_entity_poly.type
_entity_poly.pdbx_seq_one_letter_code
_entity_poly.pdbx_strand_id
1 'polypeptide(L)'
;MESEKTAILATHYLSQYLWLATGGKCSCLNREAIQALRGREVMLVPDLNATDDWRKKLTLFDDSGIKATLFDSLEQMATYEQREQGLDIADFLIAEQTPHGILEQMMQRNPALRQLVDALQLELVGIEEYKPSESSLKSE
;
A
#
# COMPACT_ATOMS: atom_id res chain seq x y z
N MET A 1 -6.36 4.15 -9.09
CA MET A 1 -6.42 2.68 -8.97
C MET A 1 -7.23 2.11 -10.11
N GLU A 2 -6.92 0.91 -10.57
CA GLU A 2 -7.73 0.23 -11.58
C GLU A 2 -9.00 -0.37 -10.97
N SER A 3 -8.91 -0.98 -9.79
CA SER A 3 -10.00 -1.70 -9.14
C SER A 3 -10.70 -0.91 -8.02
N GLU A 4 -12.02 -1.00 -7.94
CA GLU A 4 -12.83 -0.45 -6.84
C GLU A 4 -12.49 -1.12 -5.50
N LYS A 5 -12.17 -2.42 -5.53
CA LYS A 5 -11.80 -3.18 -4.33
C LYS A 5 -10.57 -2.57 -3.67
N THR A 6 -9.52 -2.35 -4.46
CA THR A 6 -8.27 -1.71 -4.04
C THR A 6 -8.53 -0.30 -3.52
N ALA A 7 -9.38 0.49 -4.19
CA ALA A 7 -9.70 1.84 -3.74
C ALA A 7 -10.42 1.87 -2.38
N ILE A 8 -11.36 0.94 -2.14
CA ILE A 8 -12.05 0.83 -0.86
C ILE A 8 -11.08 0.42 0.25
N LEU A 9 -10.25 -0.60 0.01
CA LEU A 9 -9.24 -1.04 0.97
C LEU A 9 -8.24 0.07 1.27
N ALA A 10 -7.72 0.74 0.25
CA ALA A 10 -6.81 1.87 0.42
C ALA A 10 -7.46 3.03 1.17
N THR A 11 -8.77 3.27 1.00
CA THR A 11 -9.51 4.27 1.79
C THR A 11 -9.56 3.91 3.27
N HIS A 12 -9.67 2.62 3.60
CA HIS A 12 -9.62 2.15 4.98
C HIS A 12 -8.24 2.34 5.60
N TYR A 13 -7.18 1.96 4.88
CA TYR A 13 -5.81 2.02 5.38
C TYR A 13 -5.20 3.42 5.36
N LEU A 14 -5.57 4.24 4.38
CA LEU A 14 -5.02 5.55 4.10
C LEU A 14 -6.17 6.55 3.89
N SER A 15 -6.96 6.75 4.96
CA SER A 15 -8.13 7.63 4.97
C SER A 15 -7.80 9.12 4.75
N GLN A 16 -6.52 9.49 4.80
CA GLN A 16 -6.02 10.82 4.53
C GLN A 16 -6.04 11.19 3.03
N TYR A 17 -6.12 10.19 2.14
CA TYR A 17 -6.17 10.38 0.69
C TYR A 17 -7.54 10.04 0.13
N LEU A 18 -7.94 10.75 -0.93
CA LEU A 18 -9.12 10.40 -1.70
C LEU A 18 -8.75 9.39 -2.78
N TRP A 19 -9.15 8.14 -2.57
CA TRP A 19 -8.89 7.08 -3.53
C TRP A 19 -9.99 7.03 -4.59
N LEU A 20 -9.57 7.04 -5.85
CA LEU A 20 -10.46 6.92 -7.00
C LEU A 20 -10.09 5.68 -7.81
N ALA A 21 -11.10 4.87 -8.10
CA ALA A 21 -11.01 3.76 -9.02
C ALA A 21 -11.39 4.22 -10.43
N THR A 22 -10.62 3.79 -11.41
CA THR A 22 -10.85 4.09 -12.83
C THR A 22 -11.60 2.96 -13.55
N GLY A 23 -12.06 1.93 -12.82
CA GLY A 23 -12.91 0.87 -13.35
C GLY A 23 -12.25 0.00 -14.44
N GLY A 24 -11.03 -0.48 -14.17
CA GLY A 24 -10.26 -1.39 -15.03
C GLY A 24 -9.03 -0.77 -15.71
N LYS A 25 -8.32 -1.59 -16.51
CA LYS A 25 -7.10 -1.24 -17.25
C LYS A 25 -7.30 0.02 -18.10
N CYS A 26 -6.85 1.16 -17.59
CA CYS A 26 -6.62 2.43 -18.30
C CYS A 26 -7.79 3.09 -19.07
N SER A 27 -9.01 2.56 -19.02
CA SER A 27 -10.05 2.94 -19.98
C SER A 27 -10.84 4.20 -19.60
N CYS A 28 -10.98 4.51 -18.31
CA CYS A 28 -11.76 5.69 -17.87
C CYS A 28 -10.92 6.95 -17.63
N LEU A 29 -9.59 6.89 -17.73
CA LEU A 29 -8.71 8.05 -17.65
C LEU A 29 -8.67 8.79 -19.00
N ASN A 30 -9.78 9.47 -19.30
CA ASN A 30 -9.96 10.33 -20.46
C ASN A 30 -9.66 11.79 -20.11
N ARG A 31 -9.43 12.63 -21.13
CA ARG A 31 -9.13 14.05 -20.94
C ARG A 31 -10.21 14.78 -20.12
N GLU A 32 -11.48 14.38 -20.27
CA GLU A 32 -12.61 14.90 -19.48
C GLU A 32 -12.52 14.54 -18.00
N ALA A 33 -12.16 13.29 -17.67
CA ALA A 33 -11.97 12.84 -16.29
C ALA A 33 -10.76 13.55 -15.64
N ILE A 34 -9.68 13.74 -16.41
CA ILE A 34 -8.50 14.49 -15.99
C ILE A 34 -8.86 15.96 -15.71
N GLN A 35 -9.74 16.56 -16.52
CA GLN A 35 -10.20 17.93 -16.33
C GLN A 35 -11.00 18.13 -15.03
N ALA A 36 -11.70 17.09 -14.55
CA ALA A 36 -12.35 17.11 -13.24
C ALA A 36 -11.36 17.18 -12.06
N LEU A 37 -10.11 16.77 -12.28
CA LEU A 37 -9.03 16.77 -11.28
C LEU A 37 -8.18 18.05 -11.34
N ARG A 38 -8.54 19.01 -12.20
CA ARG A 38 -7.78 20.25 -12.38
C ARG A 38 -7.72 21.06 -11.08
N GLY A 39 -6.51 21.49 -10.70
CA GLY A 39 -6.27 22.24 -9.47
C GLY A 39 -6.07 21.37 -8.23
N ARG A 40 -6.01 20.04 -8.37
CA ARG A 40 -5.62 19.11 -7.30
C ARG A 40 -4.32 18.41 -7.67
N GLU A 41 -3.58 17.97 -6.66
CA GLU A 41 -2.45 17.07 -6.84
C GLU A 41 -2.99 15.64 -6.92
N VAL A 42 -2.57 14.91 -7.95
CA VAL A 42 -3.07 13.57 -8.24
C VAL A 42 -1.92 12.59 -8.14
N MET A 43 -2.05 11.59 -7.27
CA MET A 43 -1.11 10.47 -7.24
C MET A 43 -1.69 9.28 -8.01
N LEU A 44 -0.98 8.86 -9.05
CA LEU A 44 -1.32 7.69 -9.85
C LEU A 44 -0.61 6.49 -9.25
N VAL A 45 -1.38 5.53 -8.79
CA VAL A 45 -0.87 4.26 -8.27
C VAL A 45 -1.30 3.15 -9.24
N PRO A 46 -0.39 2.72 -10.13
CA PRO A 46 -0.63 1.60 -11.02
C PRO A 46 -0.53 0.27 -10.29
N ASP A 47 -1.18 -0.76 -10.83
CA ASP A 47 -0.92 -2.15 -10.46
C ASP A 47 0.48 -2.59 -10.94
N LEU A 48 1.02 -3.64 -10.32
CA LEU A 48 2.26 -4.23 -10.78
C LEU A 48 2.12 -4.66 -12.23
N ASN A 49 3.12 -4.31 -13.05
CA ASN A 49 3.15 -4.55 -14.51
C ASN A 49 2.25 -3.62 -15.36
N ALA A 50 1.58 -2.62 -14.77
CA ALA A 50 0.82 -1.58 -15.49
C ALA A 50 1.53 -0.21 -15.51
N THR A 51 2.68 -0.08 -14.83
CA THR A 51 3.42 1.18 -14.65
C THR A 51 3.70 1.95 -15.96
N ASP A 52 4.05 1.24 -17.03
CA ASP A 52 4.39 1.86 -18.33
C ASP A 52 3.17 2.55 -18.98
N ASP A 53 1.99 1.94 -18.89
CA ASP A 53 0.73 2.51 -19.39
C ASP A 53 0.36 3.78 -18.63
N TRP A 54 0.51 3.77 -17.31
CA TRP A 54 0.24 4.93 -16.46
C TRP A 54 1.27 6.04 -16.65
N ARG A 55 2.52 5.70 -16.97
CA ARG A 55 3.56 6.67 -17.32
C ARG A 55 3.21 7.45 -18.57
N LYS A 56 2.65 6.80 -19.59
CA LYS A 56 2.13 7.47 -20.80
C LYS A 56 0.96 8.39 -20.48
N LYS A 57 0.10 8.00 -19.53
CA LYS A 57 -1.02 8.85 -19.06
C LYS A 57 -0.51 10.05 -18.26
N LEU A 58 0.58 9.94 -17.51
CA LEU A 58 1.19 11.05 -16.78
C LEU A 58 1.48 12.23 -17.70
N THR A 59 1.96 11.97 -18.93
CA THR A 59 2.20 13.00 -19.95
C THR A 59 0.92 13.77 -20.32
N LEU A 60 -0.27 13.14 -20.26
CA LEU A 60 -1.55 13.82 -20.50
C LEU A 60 -1.94 14.77 -19.37
N PHE A 61 -1.55 14.44 -18.13
CA PHE A 61 -1.74 15.34 -16.98
C PHE A 61 -0.81 16.54 -17.08
N ASP A 62 0.44 16.32 -17.49
CA ASP A 62 1.43 17.38 -17.72
C ASP A 62 0.96 18.35 -18.83
N ASP A 63 0.48 17.82 -19.96
CA ASP A 63 -0.14 18.59 -21.07
C ASP A 63 -1.36 19.41 -20.60
N SER A 64 -2.10 18.90 -19.61
CA SER A 64 -3.27 19.57 -19.03
C SER A 64 -2.92 20.54 -17.90
N GLY A 65 -1.64 20.66 -17.52
CA GLY A 65 -1.15 21.50 -16.43
C GLY A 65 -1.56 21.00 -15.03
N ILE A 66 -1.78 19.70 -14.86
CA ILE A 66 -2.15 19.09 -13.58
C ILE A 66 -0.92 18.40 -13.00
N LYS A 67 -0.64 18.68 -11.73
CA LYS A 67 0.43 18.01 -10.99
C LYS A 67 0.03 16.57 -10.72
N ALA A 68 0.53 15.66 -11.54
CA ALA A 68 0.38 14.22 -11.34
C ALA A 68 1.73 13.58 -10.99
N THR A 69 1.73 12.69 -10.01
CA THR A 69 2.92 11.92 -9.61
C THR A 69 2.61 10.44 -9.75
N LEU A 70 3.56 9.68 -10.30
CA LEU A 70 3.46 8.23 -10.39
C LEU A 70 4.08 7.61 -9.14
N PHE A 71 3.40 6.64 -8.53
CA PHE A 71 3.92 5.89 -7.40
C PHE A 71 4.70 4.66 -7.89
N ASP A 72 5.97 4.84 -8.21
CA ASP A 72 6.88 3.76 -8.67
C ASP A 72 7.42 2.88 -7.53
N SER A 73 7.24 3.30 -6.28
CA SER A 73 7.79 2.60 -5.11
C SER A 73 7.27 1.17 -4.98
N LEU A 74 6.03 0.90 -5.41
CA LEU A 74 5.50 -0.47 -5.49
C LEU A 74 6.32 -1.35 -6.42
N GLU A 75 6.66 -0.85 -7.60
CA GLU A 75 7.45 -1.61 -8.57
C GLU A 75 8.87 -1.86 -8.04
N GLN A 76 9.47 -0.87 -7.37
CA GLN A 76 10.80 -1.01 -6.76
C GLN A 76 10.82 -1.98 -5.57
N MET A 77 9.76 -2.01 -4.76
CA MET A 77 9.64 -2.88 -3.59
C MET A 77 9.18 -4.30 -3.95
N ALA A 78 8.48 -4.48 -5.06
CA ALA A 78 7.93 -5.78 -5.44
C ALA A 78 9.00 -6.76 -5.96
N THR A 79 9.06 -7.94 -5.35
CA THR A 79 9.86 -9.08 -5.81
C THR A 79 9.35 -9.62 -7.14
N TYR A 80 10.19 -10.36 -7.86
CA TYR A 80 9.83 -10.97 -9.16
C TYR A 80 8.53 -11.79 -9.09
N GLU A 81 8.36 -12.60 -8.04
CA GLU A 81 7.15 -13.40 -7.82
C GLU A 81 5.90 -12.54 -7.61
N GLN A 82 6.01 -11.42 -6.88
CA GLN A 82 4.91 -10.49 -6.66
C GLN A 82 4.48 -9.79 -7.95
N ARG A 83 5.44 -9.53 -8.85
CA ARG A 83 5.16 -8.98 -10.19
C ARG A 83 4.47 -9.99 -11.08
N GLU A 84 4.87 -11.26 -11.04
CA GLU A 84 4.17 -12.33 -11.77
C GLU A 84 2.74 -12.54 -11.28
N GLN A 85 2.51 -12.39 -9.97
CA GLN A 85 1.17 -12.48 -9.38
C GLN A 85 0.30 -11.25 -9.65
N GLY A 86 0.89 -10.13 -10.08
CA GLY A 86 0.17 -8.89 -10.38
C GLY A 86 -0.49 -8.28 -9.14
N LEU A 87 0.17 -8.34 -7.99
CA LEU A 87 -0.36 -7.81 -6.72
C LEU A 87 -0.65 -6.31 -6.82
N ASP A 88 -1.68 -5.88 -6.10
CA ASP A 88 -2.09 -4.48 -6.03
C ASP A 88 -1.67 -3.82 -4.71
N ILE A 89 -1.70 -2.48 -4.63
CA ILE A 89 -1.27 -1.77 -3.41
C ILE A 89 -2.04 -2.22 -2.17
N ALA A 90 -3.31 -2.63 -2.31
CA ALA A 90 -4.06 -3.07 -1.16
C ALA A 90 -3.52 -4.39 -0.61
N ASP A 91 -3.03 -5.31 -1.45
CA ASP A 91 -2.37 -6.53 -0.98
C ASP A 91 -1.11 -6.20 -0.17
N PHE A 92 -0.32 -5.21 -0.61
CA PHE A 92 0.85 -4.75 0.14
C PHE A 92 0.46 -4.12 1.47
N LEU A 93 -0.57 -3.26 1.49
CA LEU A 93 -1.06 -2.61 2.70
C LEU A 93 -1.63 -3.64 3.70
N ILE A 94 -2.36 -4.64 3.19
CA ILE A 94 -2.88 -5.74 4.00
C ILE A 94 -1.71 -6.57 4.55
N ALA A 95 -0.76 -6.97 3.71
CA ALA A 95 0.38 -7.78 4.11
C ALA A 95 1.18 -7.09 5.22
N GLU A 96 1.50 -5.80 5.09
CA GLU A 96 2.27 -5.04 6.07
C GLU A 96 1.56 -4.91 7.44
N GLN A 97 0.22 -4.84 7.45
CA GLN A 97 -0.56 -4.75 8.69
C GLN A 97 -1.09 -6.09 9.20
N THR A 98 -0.86 -7.19 8.48
CA THR A 98 -1.15 -8.51 9.04
C THR A 98 -0.22 -8.80 10.22
N PRO A 99 -0.68 -9.57 11.21
CA PRO A 99 0.16 -10.00 12.32
C PRO A 99 1.48 -10.63 11.88
N HIS A 100 1.44 -11.36 10.76
CA HIS A 100 2.60 -11.99 10.16
C HIS A 100 3.52 -10.96 9.51
N GLY A 101 2.98 -9.94 8.81
CA GLY A 101 3.78 -8.85 8.25
C GLY A 101 4.45 -7.99 9.31
N ILE A 102 3.77 -7.72 10.43
CA ILE A 102 4.36 -7.03 11.59
C ILE A 102 5.50 -7.86 12.17
N LEU A 103 5.28 -9.18 12.37
CA LEU A 103 6.31 -10.08 12.88
C LEU A 103 7.53 -10.13 11.94
N GLU A 104 7.30 -10.25 10.63
CA GLU A 104 8.36 -10.23 9.62
C GLU A 104 9.13 -8.90 9.64
N GLN A 105 8.45 -7.76 9.76
CA GLN A 105 9.12 -6.45 9.93
C GLN A 105 9.96 -6.41 11.22
N MET A 106 9.45 -6.94 12.33
CA MET A 106 10.18 -7.01 13.60
C MET A 106 11.41 -7.93 13.49
N MET A 107 11.30 -9.04 12.75
CA MET A 107 12.40 -9.97 12.45
C MET A 107 13.44 -9.35 11.51
N GLN A 108 13.03 -8.53 10.54
CA GLN A 108 13.97 -7.78 9.70
C GLN A 108 14.74 -6.72 10.49
N ARG A 109 14.06 -6.01 11.40
CA ARG A 109 14.71 -4.99 12.25
C ARG A 109 15.60 -5.60 13.34
N ASN A 110 15.26 -6.78 13.84
CA ASN A 110 16.04 -7.47 14.87
C ASN A 110 16.34 -8.93 14.47
N PRO A 111 17.56 -9.20 13.97
CA PRO A 111 17.94 -10.55 13.54
C PRO A 111 17.98 -11.58 14.69
N ALA A 112 18.11 -11.15 15.95
CA ALA A 112 18.02 -12.04 17.10
C ALA A 112 16.59 -12.57 17.31
N LEU A 113 15.57 -11.77 16.96
CA LEU A 113 14.16 -12.16 16.99
C LEU A 113 13.90 -13.28 15.98
N ARG A 114 14.50 -13.20 14.79
CA ARG A 114 14.46 -14.28 13.80
C ARG A 114 15.08 -15.57 14.30
N GLN A 115 16.25 -15.47 14.94
CA GLN A 115 16.91 -16.64 15.54
C GLN A 115 16.07 -17.28 16.65
N LEU A 116 15.37 -16.48 17.46
CA LEU A 116 14.49 -16.98 18.51
C LEU A 116 13.26 -17.68 17.94
N VAL A 117 12.62 -17.09 16.94
CA VAL A 117 11.46 -17.70 16.26
C VAL A 117 11.84 -19.04 15.64
N ASP A 118 12.99 -19.11 14.96
CA ASP A 118 13.47 -20.33 14.29
C ASP A 118 13.91 -21.40 15.30
N ALA A 119 14.68 -21.01 16.32
CA ALA A 119 15.18 -21.94 17.34
C ALA A 119 14.08 -22.51 18.25
N LEU A 120 13.01 -21.74 18.49
CA LEU A 120 11.90 -22.12 19.36
C LEU A 120 10.65 -22.58 18.59
N GLN A 121 10.70 -22.59 17.25
CA GLN A 121 9.59 -22.94 16.35
C GLN A 121 8.27 -22.21 16.74
N LEU A 122 8.37 -20.91 16.99
CA LEU A 122 7.23 -20.12 17.47
C LEU A 122 6.26 -19.85 16.32
N GLU A 123 4.98 -20.15 16.55
CA GLU A 123 3.88 -19.79 15.64
C GLU A 123 3.10 -18.60 16.20
N LEU A 124 2.65 -17.73 15.30
CA LEU A 124 1.86 -16.58 15.69
C LEU A 124 0.41 -17.02 15.98
N VAL A 125 0.05 -17.04 17.26
CA VAL A 125 -1.26 -17.53 17.73
C VAL A 125 -2.32 -16.41 17.82
N GLY A 126 -1.90 -15.15 17.83
CA GLY A 126 -2.78 -13.98 17.84
C GLY A 126 -2.07 -12.70 18.28
N ILE A 127 -2.68 -11.54 18.07
CA ILE A 127 -2.24 -10.25 18.63
C ILE A 127 -3.30 -9.79 19.60
N GLU A 128 -2.96 -9.75 20.88
CA GLU A 128 -3.74 -9.03 21.88
C GLU A 128 -3.17 -7.61 22.02
N GLU A 129 -4.04 -6.60 22.03
CA GLU A 129 -3.63 -5.25 22.42
C GLU A 129 -3.07 -5.30 23.84
N TYR A 130 -1.78 -5.04 23.98
CA TYR A 130 -1.15 -4.89 25.29
C TYR A 130 -1.74 -3.64 25.96
N LYS A 131 -2.74 -3.83 26.81
CA LYS A 131 -3.17 -2.82 27.77
C LYS A 131 -2.19 -2.85 28.93
N PRO A 132 -1.34 -1.83 29.13
CA PRO A 132 -0.50 -1.78 30.31
C PRO A 132 -1.42 -1.78 31.53
N SER A 133 -1.29 -2.81 32.37
CA SER A 133 -1.97 -2.84 33.66
C SER A 133 -1.50 -1.64 34.48
N GLU A 134 -2.42 -0.76 34.85
CA GLU A 134 -2.22 0.28 35.87
C GLU A 134 -1.95 -0.39 37.23
N SER A 135 -0.74 -0.92 37.40
CA SER A 135 -0.29 -1.52 38.65
C SER A 135 1.19 -1.23 38.86
N SER A 136 1.57 0.03 38.75
CA SER A 136 2.84 0.54 39.27
C SER A 136 2.70 2.02 39.58
N LEU A 137 1.75 2.35 40.47
CA LEU A 137 1.66 3.66 41.15
C LEU A 137 0.92 3.47 42.48
N LYS A 138 1.52 2.73 43.40
CA LYS A 138 1.47 3.06 44.83
C LYS A 138 2.83 2.79 45.44
N SER A 139 3.64 3.84 45.35
CA SER A 139 4.67 4.16 46.32
C SER A 139 4.02 4.27 47.70
N GLU A 140 4.54 3.56 48.69
CA GLU A 140 4.75 3.98 50.09
C GLU A 140 5.47 2.89 50.87
#